data_AF-A0A939IWH5-F1
#
_entry.id   AF-A0A939IWH5-F1
#
_cell.length_a   1.000
_cell.length_b   1.000
_cell.length_c   1.000
_cell.angle_alpha   90.00
_cell.angle_beta   90.00
_cell.angle_gamma   90.00
#
_symmetry.space_group_name_H-M   'P 1'
#
loop_
_entity.id
_entity.type
_entity.pdbx_description
1 polymer ?
#
loop_
_entity_poly.entity_id
_entity_poly.type
_entity_poly.pdbx_seq_one_letter_code
_entity_poly.pdbx_strand_id
1 'polypeptide(L)'
;MSGKPEAENHTMKVIIEADGGSRGNPGTAGCGTVVYDGEHTTVLARIAEYLGRHTNNVAEYHGLINGLSAARALGAGEVAVFLDSKLVVEQMTGRWKIKHADMRALAAEAKKIAENFDHVSYQWIERAKNSAADALANKAMDAARDLGHRPAILVLDEEDAGPEFDTVYRALVGSAGKTQSSPGRSRTKTSDSPAPSKPEPDDELIGLFDIPGRAGTSRADSPAPAAGRTKTTATAACPAPGATGDNSGTTGEADTSPTRLVVLRHGETEMSIARCYSGGSSDPELTETGRRQARCAAGWLLSLAGSDHPAGTIDAIVTSPLVRCTATAQLIGRVLDCPVTTVDGLTELDFGDWDGHTFAQAHRMNPQLHRKFLTDTSVCCPNGESVDQAHRRVTEAIDQLLDTHRGRTVLVVTHVSPIKSIVRRVLGAGPEANTAIHLDLSSVSIVEFYADGPTSLRLLNSTEHLH
;
A
#
# COMPACT_ATOMS: atom_id res chain seq x y z
N MET A 1 -40.56 -44.13 20.30
CA MET A 1 -39.94 -43.27 21.33
C MET A 1 -38.46 -43.56 21.38
N SER A 2 -37.68 -42.54 21.71
CA SER A 2 -36.20 -42.46 21.70
C SER A 2 -35.62 -42.37 20.29
N GLY A 3 -35.37 -41.20 19.71
CA GLY A 3 -34.91 -39.95 20.30
C GLY A 3 -33.55 -39.65 19.66
N LYS A 4 -33.56 -38.92 18.53
CA LYS A 4 -32.33 -38.36 17.95
C LYS A 4 -31.76 -37.36 18.97
N PRO A 5 -30.45 -37.32 19.22
CA PRO A 5 -29.89 -36.26 20.04
C PRO A 5 -30.06 -34.93 19.28
N GLU A 6 -30.79 -34.00 19.89
CA GLU A 6 -30.74 -32.59 19.48
C GLU A 6 -29.34 -32.10 19.77
N ALA A 7 -28.63 -31.66 18.73
CA ALA A 7 -27.36 -30.99 18.89
C ALA A 7 -27.64 -29.63 19.55
N GLU A 8 -27.30 -29.49 20.82
CA GLU A 8 -27.20 -28.20 21.48
C GLU A 8 -26.15 -27.37 20.73
N ASN A 9 -26.61 -26.46 19.86
CA ASN A 9 -25.80 -25.41 19.27
C ASN A 9 -25.34 -24.49 20.41
N HIS A 10 -24.21 -24.82 21.02
CA HIS A 10 -23.52 -23.90 21.93
C HIS A 10 -22.98 -22.75 21.07
N THR A 11 -23.72 -21.65 21.03
CA THR A 11 -23.27 -20.41 20.42
C THR A 11 -22.14 -19.85 21.27
N MET A 12 -21.00 -19.56 20.64
CA MET A 12 -19.82 -19.06 21.35
C MET A 12 -20.15 -17.70 21.97
N LYS A 13 -19.83 -17.54 23.25
CA LYS A 13 -19.99 -16.27 23.98
C LYS A 13 -18.63 -15.60 24.16
N VAL A 14 -18.58 -14.29 23.94
CA VAL A 14 -17.38 -13.48 24.20
C VAL A 14 -17.70 -12.25 25.04
N ILE A 15 -16.68 -11.77 25.74
CA ILE A 15 -16.73 -10.52 26.51
C ILE A 15 -15.82 -9.50 25.85
N ILE A 16 -16.32 -8.28 25.66
CA ILE A 16 -15.57 -7.16 25.08
C ILE A 16 -15.39 -6.09 26.17
N GLU A 17 -14.15 -5.68 26.40
CA GLU A 17 -13.80 -4.46 27.12
C GLU A 17 -13.19 -3.46 26.14
N ALA A 18 -13.69 -2.24 26.05
CA ALA A 18 -13.14 -1.22 25.16
C ALA A 18 -13.10 0.18 25.78
N ASP A 19 -12.16 1.00 25.31
CA ASP A 19 -11.93 2.38 25.73
C ASP A 19 -11.44 3.23 24.55
N GLY A 20 -11.61 4.55 24.64
CA GLY A 20 -11.12 5.52 23.67
C GLY A 20 -10.59 6.79 24.33
N GLY A 21 -9.41 7.22 23.89
CA GLY A 21 -8.71 8.39 24.39
C GLY A 21 -8.50 9.47 23.33
N SER A 22 -8.40 10.73 23.76
CA SER A 22 -7.92 11.85 22.92
C SER A 22 -7.06 12.85 23.71
N ARG A 23 -5.80 13.02 23.31
CA ARG A 23 -4.87 14.04 23.85
C ARG A 23 -5.14 15.40 23.23
N GLY A 24 -5.90 16.24 23.94
CA GLY A 24 -6.28 17.59 23.51
C GLY A 24 -7.67 17.70 22.87
N ASN A 25 -8.65 16.92 23.37
CA ASN A 25 -10.03 16.74 22.86
C ASN A 25 -10.70 17.97 22.18
N PRO A 26 -10.81 18.03 20.83
CA PRO A 26 -10.35 17.03 19.84
C PRO A 26 -8.84 17.09 19.61
N GLY A 27 -8.16 15.95 19.68
CA GLY A 27 -6.71 15.88 19.55
C GLY A 27 -6.25 14.49 19.09
N THR A 28 -4.97 14.14 19.30
CA THR A 28 -4.44 12.82 18.94
C THR A 28 -5.27 11.74 19.64
N ALA A 29 -5.97 10.92 18.87
CA ALA A 29 -6.96 9.98 19.38
C ALA A 29 -6.60 8.54 19.03
N GLY A 30 -6.93 7.62 19.93
CA GLY A 30 -6.74 6.20 19.76
C GLY A 30 -7.72 5.42 20.62
N CYS A 31 -7.98 4.17 20.25
CA CYS A 31 -8.87 3.29 21.00
C CYS A 31 -8.20 1.95 21.28
N GLY A 32 -8.69 1.30 22.32
CA GLY A 32 -8.23 0.00 22.79
C GLY A 32 -9.40 -0.95 22.96
N THR A 33 -9.20 -2.22 22.64
CA THR A 33 -10.22 -3.26 22.81
C THR A 33 -9.57 -4.57 23.23
N VAL A 34 -10.15 -5.24 24.22
CA VAL A 34 -9.80 -6.58 24.64
C VAL A 34 -11.01 -7.47 24.49
N VAL A 35 -10.83 -8.61 23.84
CA VAL A 35 -11.85 -9.65 23.68
C VAL A 35 -11.45 -10.84 24.52
N TYR A 36 -12.31 -11.25 25.44
CA TYR A 36 -12.14 -12.43 26.28
C TYR A 36 -13.12 -13.52 25.88
N ASP A 37 -12.83 -14.75 26.35
CA ASP A 37 -13.81 -15.82 26.39
C ASP A 37 -15.06 -15.45 27.23
N GLY A 38 -16.10 -16.28 27.12
CA GLY A 38 -17.36 -16.06 27.84
C GLY A 38 -17.27 -16.15 29.37
N GLU A 39 -16.15 -16.65 29.91
CA GLU A 39 -15.89 -16.78 31.34
C GLU A 39 -15.04 -15.63 31.91
N HIS A 40 -14.55 -14.72 31.04
CA HIS A 40 -13.65 -13.63 31.40
C HIS A 40 -12.31 -14.11 31.99
N THR A 41 -11.79 -15.24 31.49
CA THR A 41 -10.55 -15.86 32.00
C THR A 41 -9.40 -15.78 31.00
N THR A 42 -9.71 -15.97 29.71
CA THR A 42 -8.71 -16.00 28.63
C THR A 42 -8.91 -14.82 27.71
N VAL A 43 -7.84 -14.08 27.42
CA VAL A 43 -7.84 -13.08 26.36
C VAL A 43 -7.71 -13.79 25.01
N LEU A 44 -8.67 -13.56 24.14
CA LEU A 44 -8.70 -14.06 22.77
C LEU A 44 -7.99 -13.11 21.82
N ALA A 45 -8.23 -11.79 21.96
CA ALA A 45 -7.60 -10.78 21.12
C ALA A 45 -7.47 -9.42 21.85
N ARG A 46 -6.41 -8.68 21.53
CA ARG A 46 -6.21 -7.27 21.89
C ARG A 46 -6.04 -6.44 20.62
N ILE A 47 -6.71 -5.29 20.58
CA ILE A 47 -6.71 -4.39 19.44
C ILE A 47 -6.35 -3.00 19.95
N ALA A 48 -5.40 -2.36 19.30
CA ALA A 48 -5.08 -0.96 19.52
C ALA A 48 -5.13 -0.24 18.17
N GLU A 49 -5.93 0.81 18.05
CA GLU A 49 -6.09 1.55 16.79
C GLU A 49 -5.81 3.03 17.02
N TYR A 50 -4.87 3.57 16.25
CA TYR A 50 -4.64 5.00 16.16
C TYR A 50 -5.63 5.60 15.16
N LEU A 51 -6.35 6.65 15.57
CA LEU A 51 -7.45 7.22 14.79
C LEU A 51 -7.10 8.56 14.13
N GLY A 52 -5.91 9.12 14.37
CA GLY A 52 -5.61 10.48 13.93
C GLY A 52 -6.11 11.53 14.91
N ARG A 53 -6.89 12.51 14.45
CA ARG A 53 -7.38 13.64 15.27
C ARG A 53 -8.90 13.60 15.46
N HIS A 54 -9.36 13.08 16.59
CA HIS A 54 -10.78 12.95 16.92
C HIS A 54 -11.10 13.37 18.35
N THR A 55 -12.38 13.33 18.73
CA THR A 55 -12.82 13.54 20.11
C THR A 55 -12.78 12.23 20.91
N ASN A 56 -12.78 12.33 22.24
CA ASN A 56 -12.81 11.15 23.12
C ASN A 56 -13.96 10.20 22.77
N ASN A 57 -15.18 10.74 22.65
CA ASN A 57 -16.37 9.92 22.39
C ASN A 57 -16.35 9.25 21.02
N VAL A 58 -15.68 9.85 20.02
CA VAL A 58 -15.48 9.20 18.73
C VAL A 58 -14.56 8.00 18.90
N ALA A 59 -13.44 8.16 19.62
CA ALA A 59 -12.52 7.06 19.89
C ALA A 59 -13.19 5.89 20.63
N GLU A 60 -14.05 6.19 21.60
CA GLU A 60 -14.81 5.19 22.37
C GLU A 60 -15.74 4.36 21.48
N TYR A 61 -16.39 4.99 20.50
CA TYR A 61 -17.21 4.28 19.52
C TYR A 61 -16.37 3.39 18.59
N HIS A 62 -15.19 3.83 18.18
CA HIS A 62 -14.28 2.99 17.38
C HIS A 62 -13.82 1.76 18.16
N GLY A 63 -13.48 1.90 19.46
CA GLY A 63 -13.18 0.76 20.32
C GLY A 63 -14.34 -0.25 20.39
N LEU A 64 -15.58 0.25 20.53
CA LEU A 64 -16.77 -0.60 20.48
C LEU A 64 -16.93 -1.34 19.14
N ILE A 65 -16.78 -0.63 18.02
CA ILE A 65 -16.92 -1.20 16.67
C ILE A 65 -15.86 -2.27 16.42
N ASN A 66 -14.62 -2.04 16.85
CA ASN A 66 -13.53 -3.01 16.76
C ASN A 66 -13.84 -4.27 17.55
N GLY A 67 -14.32 -4.13 18.79
CA GLY A 67 -14.73 -5.26 19.61
C GLY A 67 -15.86 -6.07 18.98
N LEU A 68 -16.93 -5.42 18.51
CA LEU A 68 -18.06 -6.11 17.89
C LEU A 68 -17.65 -6.82 16.59
N SER A 69 -16.79 -6.19 15.79
CA SER A 69 -16.27 -6.79 14.56
C SER A 69 -15.36 -7.98 14.86
N ALA A 70 -14.55 -7.92 15.91
CA ALA A 70 -13.74 -9.02 16.39
C ALA A 70 -14.59 -10.19 16.88
N ALA A 71 -15.62 -9.92 17.69
CA ALA A 71 -16.57 -10.95 18.14
C ALA A 71 -17.23 -11.67 16.97
N ARG A 72 -17.61 -10.94 15.91
CA ARG A 72 -18.16 -11.53 14.69
C ARG A 72 -17.13 -12.42 13.97
N ALA A 73 -15.88 -11.97 13.90
CA ALA A 73 -14.80 -12.74 13.26
C ALA A 73 -14.52 -14.07 13.98
N LEU A 74 -14.70 -14.09 15.30
CA LEU A 74 -14.57 -15.28 16.15
C LEU A 74 -15.79 -16.22 16.07
N GLY A 75 -16.85 -15.83 15.36
CA GLY A 75 -18.08 -16.61 15.27
C GLY A 75 -18.91 -16.61 16.56
N ALA A 76 -18.79 -15.57 17.38
CA ALA A 76 -19.61 -15.44 18.58
C ALA A 76 -21.10 -15.26 18.20
N GLY A 77 -21.99 -15.93 18.94
CA GLY A 77 -23.43 -15.70 18.88
C GLY A 77 -23.92 -14.79 20.02
N GLU A 78 -23.20 -14.77 21.16
CA GLU A 78 -23.50 -13.90 22.29
C GLU A 78 -22.33 -12.98 22.65
N VAL A 79 -22.62 -11.71 22.93
CA VAL A 79 -21.62 -10.69 23.23
C VAL A 79 -22.01 -9.89 24.47
N ALA A 80 -21.12 -9.82 25.46
CA ALA A 80 -21.24 -8.90 26.58
C ALA A 80 -20.20 -7.78 26.47
N VAL A 81 -20.65 -6.54 26.29
CA VAL A 81 -19.81 -5.35 26.12
C VAL A 81 -19.74 -4.57 27.43
N PHE A 82 -18.53 -4.30 27.88
CA PHE A 82 -18.21 -3.45 29.02
C PHE A 82 -17.41 -2.22 28.57
N LEU A 83 -17.90 -1.04 28.93
CA LEU A 83 -17.28 0.26 28.60
C LEU A 83 -17.28 1.14 29.84
N ASP A 84 -16.28 1.98 30.02
CA ASP A 84 -16.29 3.03 31.05
C ASP A 84 -16.89 4.36 30.56
N SER A 85 -17.24 4.44 29.26
CA SER A 85 -18.06 5.51 28.70
C SER A 85 -19.55 5.29 28.92
N LYS A 86 -20.08 5.88 30.00
CA LYS A 86 -21.54 5.87 30.25
C LYS A 86 -22.34 6.46 29.09
N LEU A 87 -21.79 7.45 28.38
CA LEU A 87 -22.42 8.03 27.20
C LEU A 87 -22.68 6.98 26.11
N VAL A 88 -21.66 6.21 25.73
CA VAL A 88 -21.76 5.21 24.66
C VAL A 88 -22.71 4.08 25.09
N VAL A 89 -22.59 3.59 26.33
CA VAL A 89 -23.49 2.55 26.88
C VAL A 89 -24.96 3.00 26.82
N GLU A 90 -25.28 4.21 27.28
CA GLU A 90 -26.65 4.72 27.30
C GLU A 90 -27.21 5.00 25.88
N GLN A 91 -26.35 5.35 24.93
CA GLN A 91 -26.72 5.55 23.53
C GLN A 91 -26.97 4.21 22.81
N MET A 92 -26.14 3.20 23.06
CA MET A 92 -26.28 1.87 22.47
C MET A 92 -27.46 1.10 23.04
N THR A 93 -27.77 1.28 24.32
CA THR A 93 -29.00 0.77 24.95
C THR A 93 -30.27 1.54 24.55
N GLY A 94 -30.14 2.61 23.76
CA GLY A 94 -31.27 3.41 23.25
C GLY A 94 -31.92 4.34 24.28
N ARG A 95 -31.38 4.43 25.51
CA ARG A 95 -31.90 5.30 26.57
C ARG A 95 -31.61 6.77 26.28
N TRP A 96 -30.48 7.08 25.63
CA TRP A 96 -30.06 8.45 25.35
C TRP A 96 -30.02 8.77 23.85
N LYS A 97 -30.47 9.97 23.48
CA LYS A 97 -30.45 10.44 22.08
C LYS A 97 -29.05 10.88 21.66
N ILE A 98 -28.65 10.50 20.44
CA ILE A 98 -27.38 10.90 19.83
C ILE A 98 -27.61 12.16 19.00
N LYS A 99 -27.05 13.30 19.44
CA LYS A 99 -27.22 14.60 18.77
C LYS A 99 -26.18 14.85 17.68
N HIS A 100 -24.93 14.46 17.89
CA HIS A 100 -23.84 14.71 16.95
C HIS A 100 -23.90 13.76 15.75
N ALA A 101 -23.70 14.28 14.55
CA ALA A 101 -23.80 13.53 13.30
C ALA A 101 -22.78 12.39 13.22
N ASP A 102 -21.52 12.65 13.61
CA ASP A 102 -20.45 11.66 13.55
C ASP A 102 -20.73 10.48 14.49
N MET A 103 -21.14 10.77 15.74
CA MET A 103 -21.54 9.71 16.68
C MET A 103 -22.79 8.95 16.23
N ARG A 104 -23.71 9.58 15.49
CA ARG A 104 -24.86 8.87 14.92
C ARG A 104 -24.43 7.86 13.86
N ALA A 105 -23.46 8.21 13.02
CA ALA A 105 -22.92 7.32 12.01
C ALA A 105 -22.26 6.10 12.66
N LEU A 106 -21.38 6.33 13.64
CA LEU A 106 -20.70 5.28 14.39
C LEU A 106 -21.67 4.37 15.16
N ALA A 107 -22.69 4.95 15.80
CA ALA A 107 -23.71 4.15 16.49
C ALA A 107 -24.57 3.33 15.53
N ALA A 108 -24.84 3.83 14.33
CA ALA A 108 -25.56 3.08 13.30
C ALA A 108 -24.71 1.89 12.80
N GLU A 109 -23.41 2.09 12.63
CA GLU A 109 -22.46 1.03 12.28
C GLU A 109 -22.35 -0.03 13.39
N ALA A 110 -22.15 0.38 14.64
CA ALA A 110 -22.11 -0.53 15.78
C ALA A 110 -23.40 -1.35 15.90
N LYS A 111 -24.58 -0.73 15.69
CA LYS A 111 -25.87 -1.44 15.68
C LYS A 111 -25.98 -2.44 14.53
N LYS A 112 -25.57 -2.07 13.33
CA LYS A 112 -25.56 -2.96 12.17
C LYS A 112 -24.68 -4.20 12.39
N ILE A 113 -23.56 -4.05 13.09
CA ILE A 113 -22.72 -5.20 13.46
C ILE A 113 -23.42 -6.01 14.55
N ALA A 114 -23.99 -5.34 15.56
CA ALA A 114 -24.71 -5.98 16.66
C ALA A 114 -25.91 -6.84 16.23
N GLU A 115 -26.55 -6.51 15.10
CA GLU A 115 -27.64 -7.29 14.50
C GLU A 115 -27.24 -8.72 14.06
N ASN A 116 -25.94 -9.03 13.98
CA ASN A 116 -25.45 -10.36 13.59
C ASN A 116 -25.29 -11.32 14.77
N PHE A 117 -25.62 -10.90 15.99
CA PHE A 117 -25.54 -11.72 17.20
C PHE A 117 -26.95 -12.08 17.70
N ASP A 118 -27.08 -13.25 18.31
CA ASP A 118 -28.30 -13.68 18.97
C ASP A 118 -28.61 -12.81 20.18
N HIS A 119 -27.56 -12.39 20.91
CA HIS A 119 -27.68 -11.49 22.06
C HIS A 119 -26.48 -10.56 22.20
N VAL A 120 -26.76 -9.26 22.43
CA VAL A 120 -25.75 -8.26 22.79
C VAL A 120 -26.20 -7.49 24.02
N SER A 121 -25.33 -7.39 25.02
CA SER A 121 -25.55 -6.56 26.21
C SER A 121 -24.47 -5.48 26.34
N TYR A 122 -24.86 -4.31 26.88
CA TYR A 122 -23.96 -3.19 27.12
C TYR A 122 -24.02 -2.81 28.60
N GLN A 123 -22.88 -2.83 29.28
CA GLN A 123 -22.77 -2.53 30.70
C GLN A 123 -21.69 -1.47 30.93
N TRP A 124 -21.98 -0.53 31.83
CA TRP A 124 -21.00 0.45 32.26
C TRP A 124 -20.14 -0.12 33.38
N ILE A 125 -18.83 0.07 33.30
CA ILE A 125 -17.87 -0.30 34.34
C ILE A 125 -17.08 0.92 34.82
N GLU A 126 -16.55 0.83 36.04
CA GLU A 126 -15.64 1.84 36.56
C GLU A 126 -14.33 1.83 35.77
N ARG A 127 -13.77 3.02 35.48
CA ARG A 127 -12.52 3.16 34.72
C ARG A 127 -11.35 2.33 35.27
N ALA A 128 -11.26 2.19 36.60
CA ALA A 128 -10.23 1.37 37.23
C ALA A 128 -10.31 -0.12 36.82
N LYS A 129 -11.48 -0.60 36.40
CA LYS A 129 -11.71 -1.96 35.91
C LYS A 129 -11.40 -2.10 34.41
N ASN A 130 -11.39 -1.00 33.65
CA ASN A 130 -11.13 -0.98 32.20
C ASN A 130 -9.65 -0.69 31.85
N SER A 131 -8.72 -0.96 32.78
CA SER A 131 -7.31 -0.54 32.64
C SER A 131 -6.58 -1.16 31.44
N ALA A 132 -6.98 -2.37 31.01
CA ALA A 132 -6.36 -3.04 29.87
C ALA A 132 -6.70 -2.34 28.53
N ALA A 133 -7.96 -1.94 28.35
CA ALA A 133 -8.37 -1.18 27.16
C ALA A 133 -7.80 0.24 27.17
N ASP A 134 -7.77 0.92 28.32
CA ASP A 134 -7.13 2.25 28.48
C ASP A 134 -5.64 2.21 28.11
N ALA A 135 -4.91 1.16 28.54
CA ALA A 135 -3.51 0.97 28.18
C ALA A 135 -3.31 0.82 26.66
N LEU A 136 -4.19 0.08 25.97
CA LEU A 136 -4.15 -0.09 24.52
C LEU A 136 -4.47 1.22 23.78
N ALA A 137 -5.45 1.99 24.25
CA ALA A 137 -5.77 3.30 23.70
C ALA A 137 -4.58 4.28 23.82
N ASN A 138 -3.87 4.23 24.95
CA ASN A 138 -2.64 5.01 25.13
C ASN A 138 -1.51 4.54 24.21
N LYS A 139 -1.28 3.22 24.10
CA LYS A 139 -0.29 2.63 23.16
C LYS A 139 -0.58 3.09 21.72
N ALA A 140 -1.85 3.10 21.31
CA ALA A 140 -2.28 3.62 20.01
C ALA A 140 -1.95 5.11 19.81
N MET A 141 -2.22 5.96 20.80
CA MET A 141 -1.91 7.39 20.71
C MET A 141 -0.39 7.67 20.73
N ASP A 142 0.39 6.86 21.43
CA ASP A 142 1.86 6.97 21.49
C ASP A 142 2.52 6.60 20.16
N ALA A 143 1.98 5.59 19.47
CA ALA A 143 2.45 5.17 18.14
C ALA A 143 2.18 6.21 17.04
N ALA A 144 1.46 7.32 17.32
CA ALA A 144 1.08 8.32 16.32
C ALA A 144 2.28 8.88 15.53
N ARG A 145 3.43 9.07 16.17
CA ARG A 145 4.65 9.57 15.50
C ARG A 145 5.25 8.53 14.57
N ASP A 146 5.35 7.29 15.05
CA ASP A 146 5.92 6.17 14.30
C ASP A 146 5.06 5.81 13.09
N LEU A 147 3.74 6.00 13.20
CA LEU A 147 2.77 5.86 12.11
C LEU A 147 2.71 7.06 11.15
N GLY A 148 3.57 8.07 11.31
CA GLY A 148 3.55 9.28 10.48
C GLY A 148 2.21 10.01 10.52
N HIS A 149 1.51 9.96 11.66
CA HIS A 149 0.18 10.52 11.88
C HIS A 149 -0.94 9.97 10.98
N ARG A 150 -0.78 8.76 10.41
CA ARG A 150 -1.84 8.08 9.65
C ARG A 150 -2.62 7.10 10.54
N PRO A 151 -3.96 7.10 10.51
CA PRO A 151 -4.76 6.14 11.25
C PRO A 151 -4.42 4.69 10.85
N ALA A 152 -4.29 3.80 11.84
CA ALA A 152 -3.97 2.40 11.62
C ALA A 152 -4.28 1.56 12.87
N ILE A 153 -4.67 0.30 12.65
CA ILE A 153 -4.67 -0.74 13.68
C ILE A 153 -3.23 -1.21 13.88
N LEU A 154 -2.73 -1.13 15.11
CA LEU A 154 -1.41 -1.59 15.49
C LEU A 154 -1.30 -3.11 15.40
N VAL A 155 -0.19 -3.59 14.86
CA VAL A 155 0.24 -4.98 15.01
C VAL A 155 0.91 -5.07 16.38
N LEU A 156 0.28 -5.79 17.30
CA LEU A 156 0.84 -6.08 18.62
C LEU A 156 1.70 -7.36 18.52
N ASP A 157 2.72 -7.47 19.36
CA ASP A 157 3.52 -8.70 19.47
C ASP A 157 2.62 -9.87 19.89
N GLU A 158 2.91 -11.11 19.45
CA GLU A 158 2.04 -12.28 19.66
C GLU A 158 1.65 -12.49 21.14
N GLU A 159 2.59 -12.25 22.08
CA GLU A 159 2.34 -12.34 23.52
C GLU A 159 1.34 -11.28 24.03
N ASP A 160 1.33 -10.10 23.43
CA ASP A 160 0.43 -8.99 23.75
C ASP A 160 -0.93 -9.13 23.03
N ALA A 161 -0.95 -9.72 21.85
CA ALA A 161 -2.07 -9.67 20.93
C ALA A 161 -3.19 -10.69 21.23
N GLY A 162 -2.84 -11.83 21.84
CA GLY A 162 -3.77 -12.94 22.09
C GLY A 162 -3.84 -13.95 20.93
N PRO A 163 -4.26 -15.19 21.20
CA PRO A 163 -4.13 -16.33 20.26
C PRO A 163 -4.97 -16.18 18.99
N GLU A 164 -6.03 -15.38 19.01
CA GLU A 164 -6.92 -15.18 17.86
C GLU A 164 -6.69 -13.85 17.14
N PHE A 165 -5.61 -13.13 17.47
CA PHE A 165 -5.32 -11.83 16.90
C PHE A 165 -5.28 -11.85 15.37
N ASP A 166 -4.64 -12.83 14.75
CA ASP A 166 -4.56 -12.92 13.28
C ASP A 166 -5.92 -13.08 12.61
N THR A 167 -6.84 -13.82 13.23
CA THR A 167 -8.22 -13.99 12.76
C THR A 167 -8.97 -12.66 12.85
N VAL A 168 -8.83 -11.98 13.99
CA VAL A 168 -9.48 -10.69 14.28
C VAL A 168 -8.91 -9.56 13.43
N TYR A 169 -7.58 -9.42 13.36
CA TYR A 169 -6.87 -8.40 12.60
C TYR A 169 -7.20 -8.48 11.12
N ARG A 170 -7.22 -9.68 10.51
CA ARG A 170 -7.65 -9.88 9.11
C ARG A 170 -9.09 -9.41 8.87
N ALA A 171 -10.00 -9.70 9.80
CA ALA A 171 -11.40 -9.29 9.66
C ALA A 171 -11.58 -7.76 9.80
N LEU A 172 -10.82 -7.11 10.69
CA LEU A 172 -10.88 -5.67 10.90
C LEU A 172 -10.28 -4.90 9.72
N VAL A 173 -9.08 -5.26 9.29
CA VAL A 173 -8.42 -4.62 8.13
C VAL A 173 -9.22 -4.87 6.85
N GLY A 174 -9.75 -6.09 6.65
CA GLY A 174 -10.59 -6.42 5.49
C GLY A 174 -11.98 -5.76 5.47
N SER A 175 -12.46 -5.21 6.60
CA SER A 175 -13.75 -4.51 6.69
C SER A 175 -13.62 -2.99 6.61
N ALA A 176 -12.42 -2.42 6.85
CA ALA A 176 -12.14 -0.99 6.80
C ALA A 176 -12.25 -0.38 5.38
N GLY A 177 -12.18 -1.21 4.32
CA GLY A 177 -12.39 -0.79 2.92
C GLY A 177 -13.84 -0.46 2.53
N LYS A 178 -14.80 -0.43 3.46
CA LYS A 178 -16.24 -0.23 3.17
C LYS A 178 -16.94 0.84 4.03
N THR A 179 -16.37 2.04 4.22
CA THR A 179 -17.13 3.19 4.76
C THR A 179 -16.81 4.53 4.07
N GLN A 180 -17.69 4.87 3.12
CA GLN A 180 -18.18 6.21 2.71
C GLN A 180 -17.19 7.31 2.28
N SER A 181 -16.95 7.33 0.96
CA SER A 181 -16.78 8.55 0.18
C SER A 181 -18.11 9.32 0.02
N SER A 182 -18.12 10.64 0.30
CA SER A 182 -18.82 11.74 -0.43
C SER A 182 -19.36 12.85 0.50
N PRO A 183 -19.77 14.05 0.00
CA PRO A 183 -19.04 14.99 -0.89
C PRO A 183 -19.15 16.47 -0.42
N GLY A 184 -18.28 17.35 -0.94
CA GLY A 184 -18.67 18.76 -1.25
C GLY A 184 -18.33 19.91 -0.27
N ARG A 185 -17.19 20.57 -0.55
CA ARG A 185 -16.98 22.03 -0.78
C ARG A 185 -17.41 23.07 0.29
N SER A 186 -16.46 23.91 0.75
CA SER A 186 -16.49 25.39 0.55
C SER A 186 -15.21 26.09 1.03
N ARG A 187 -14.84 27.17 0.33
CA ARG A 187 -13.76 28.11 0.63
C ARG A 187 -14.19 29.13 1.69
N THR A 188 -13.27 29.57 2.55
CA THR A 188 -13.15 30.98 3.01
C THR A 188 -11.75 31.29 3.56
N LYS A 189 -11.42 32.59 3.55
CA LYS A 189 -10.09 33.24 3.62
C LYS A 189 -9.70 33.72 5.04
N THR A 190 -8.37 33.81 5.26
CA THR A 190 -7.54 34.82 5.97
C THR A 190 -7.76 35.17 7.46
N SER A 191 -6.68 35.10 8.27
CA SER A 191 -5.99 36.29 8.84
C SER A 191 -4.74 35.94 9.69
N ASP A 192 -3.86 36.94 9.83
CA ASP A 192 -2.46 37.04 10.31
C ASP A 192 -2.01 36.51 11.70
N SER A 193 -0.76 36.00 11.74
CA SER A 193 0.45 36.25 12.59
C SER A 193 0.36 36.67 14.08
N PRO A 194 1.39 36.49 14.97
CA PRO A 194 2.84 36.30 14.70
C PRO A 194 3.62 35.26 15.56
N ALA A 195 4.90 35.07 15.23
CA ALA A 195 5.91 34.21 15.87
C ALA A 195 6.38 34.67 17.27
N PRO A 196 7.10 33.82 18.02
CA PRO A 196 8.51 34.18 18.29
C PRO A 196 9.54 33.02 18.32
N SER A 197 10.77 33.41 17.93
CA SER A 197 12.13 33.03 18.39
C SER A 197 12.61 31.57 18.50
N LYS A 198 13.68 31.30 17.73
CA LYS A 198 14.64 30.18 17.79
C LYS A 198 15.38 30.06 19.13
N PRO A 199 15.93 28.87 19.42
CA PRO A 199 17.39 28.74 19.55
C PRO A 199 17.98 27.75 18.53
N GLU A 200 19.26 27.94 18.19
CA GLU A 200 20.03 27.15 17.23
C GLU A 200 20.48 25.77 17.78
N PRO A 201 20.79 24.81 16.89
CA PRO A 201 21.04 23.40 17.24
C PRO A 201 22.54 23.11 17.39
N ASP A 202 22.89 21.95 17.94
CA ASP A 202 23.99 21.09 17.48
C ASP A 202 23.89 19.72 18.17
N ASP A 203 23.45 18.70 17.41
CA ASP A 203 24.14 17.40 17.23
C ASP A 203 23.27 16.41 16.41
N GLU A 204 23.79 16.10 15.22
CA GLU A 204 23.64 14.93 14.35
C GLU A 204 22.30 14.15 14.26
N LEU A 205 21.67 14.20 13.07
CA LEU A 205 20.98 13.06 12.44
C LEU A 205 20.69 13.38 10.95
N ILE A 206 21.51 12.84 10.05
CA ILE A 206 21.33 12.95 8.60
C ILE A 206 20.21 11.98 8.17
N GLY A 207 19.03 12.52 7.89
CA GLY A 207 17.92 11.81 7.23
C GLY A 207 18.17 11.70 5.73
N LEU A 208 18.26 10.47 5.22
CA LEU A 208 18.40 10.19 3.80
C LEU A 208 17.03 9.92 3.19
N PHE A 209 16.24 10.97 2.92
CA PHE A 209 15.23 11.08 1.86
C PHE A 209 14.70 12.53 1.84
N ASP A 210 15.62 13.48 1.63
CA ASP A 210 15.32 14.85 1.21
C ASP A 210 16.54 15.37 0.43
N ILE A 211 16.34 15.80 -0.82
CA ILE A 211 17.38 16.52 -1.60
C ILE A 211 16.90 17.96 -1.78
N PRO A 212 17.72 18.97 -1.42
CA PRO A 212 17.32 20.37 -1.49
C PRO A 212 17.19 20.87 -2.93
N GLY A 213 16.14 21.64 -3.16
CA GLY A 213 15.92 22.41 -4.39
C GLY A 213 17.06 23.40 -4.65
N ARG A 214 17.55 23.42 -5.89
CA ARG A 214 18.61 24.33 -6.31
C ARG A 214 18.02 25.70 -6.68
N ALA A 215 18.29 26.70 -5.86
CA ALA A 215 18.13 28.11 -6.19
C ALA A 215 19.23 28.56 -7.17
N GLY A 216 18.86 29.45 -8.09
CA GLY A 216 19.72 29.91 -9.18
C GLY A 216 20.83 30.88 -8.77
N THR A 217 21.81 31.03 -9.66
CA THR A 217 22.75 32.15 -9.68
C THR A 217 23.08 32.54 -11.13
N SER A 218 23.25 33.85 -11.32
CA SER A 218 23.38 34.57 -12.59
C SER A 218 24.78 34.60 -13.20
N ARG A 219 24.82 34.77 -14.54
CA ARG A 219 25.73 35.55 -15.42
C ARG A 219 27.22 35.71 -15.05
N ALA A 220 28.12 35.36 -15.99
CA ALA A 220 28.92 36.32 -16.78
C ALA A 220 29.81 35.66 -17.86
N ASP A 221 29.96 36.42 -18.95
CA ASP A 221 31.02 36.50 -19.98
C ASP A 221 31.14 35.59 -21.24
N SER A 222 31.03 36.33 -22.36
CA SER A 222 31.27 36.14 -23.80
C SER A 222 32.75 35.81 -24.16
N PRO A 223 33.16 35.49 -25.44
CA PRO A 223 32.62 36.04 -26.70
C PRO A 223 32.47 35.13 -27.94
N ALA A 224 31.82 35.74 -28.94
CA ALA A 224 31.46 35.26 -30.28
C ALA A 224 32.65 35.03 -31.24
N PRO A 225 32.38 34.53 -32.47
CA PRO A 225 32.27 35.49 -33.59
C PRO A 225 31.07 35.26 -34.53
N ALA A 226 30.92 36.22 -35.45
CA ALA A 226 29.72 36.62 -36.15
C ALA A 226 29.66 36.21 -37.65
N ALA A 227 28.45 36.40 -38.21
CA ALA A 227 28.07 36.76 -39.59
C ALA A 227 27.06 35.75 -40.17
N GLY A 228 25.90 36.11 -40.74
CA GLY A 228 25.23 37.39 -40.93
C GLY A 228 24.01 37.20 -41.84
N ARG A 229 22.87 37.84 -41.49
CA ARG A 229 21.71 38.31 -42.31
C ARG A 229 21.03 37.28 -43.24
N THR A 230 19.69 37.15 -43.31
CA THR A 230 18.63 38.16 -43.53
C THR A 230 17.23 37.63 -43.13
N LYS A 231 16.34 38.58 -42.81
CA LYS A 231 14.87 38.47 -42.66
C LYS A 231 14.22 37.81 -43.92
N THR A 232 13.03 37.20 -43.92
CA THR A 232 11.71 37.82 -43.69
C THR A 232 10.57 36.77 -43.72
N THR A 233 9.55 36.97 -42.88
CA THR A 233 8.08 36.68 -43.05
C THR A 233 7.54 35.27 -43.35
N ALA A 234 6.89 34.71 -42.31
CA ALA A 234 5.45 34.39 -42.19
C ALA A 234 4.73 33.37 -43.13
N THR A 235 4.01 32.48 -42.44
CA THR A 235 2.68 31.88 -42.69
C THR A 235 2.49 30.70 -43.65
N ALA A 236 1.90 29.64 -43.05
CA ALA A 236 0.74 28.86 -43.49
C ALA A 236 0.94 27.47 -44.16
N ALA A 237 0.24 26.52 -43.53
CA ALA A 237 -0.59 25.44 -44.08
C ALA A 237 0.06 24.18 -44.71
N CYS A 238 -0.45 23.03 -44.27
CA CYS A 238 -0.30 21.69 -44.85
C CYS A 238 -0.64 21.64 -46.35
N PRO A 239 -0.12 20.61 -47.03
CA PRO A 239 -0.86 19.93 -48.08
C PRO A 239 -1.06 18.45 -47.78
N ALA A 240 -2.28 17.96 -47.99
CA ALA A 240 -2.51 16.58 -48.38
C ALA A 240 -2.21 16.42 -49.88
N PRO A 241 -1.94 15.19 -50.35
CA PRO A 241 -2.63 14.74 -51.55
C PRO A 241 -3.16 13.31 -51.40
N GLY A 242 -4.38 13.08 -51.89
CA GLY A 242 -4.90 11.74 -52.15
C GLY A 242 -4.61 11.30 -53.59
N ALA A 243 -4.64 9.98 -53.85
CA ALA A 243 -5.43 9.35 -54.90
C ALA A 243 -5.16 7.82 -55.02
N THR A 244 -6.27 7.06 -54.92
CA THR A 244 -6.66 5.88 -55.71
C THR A 244 -5.77 4.63 -55.74
N GLY A 245 -6.26 3.57 -55.09
CA GLY A 245 -6.00 2.18 -55.40
C GLY A 245 -7.17 1.33 -54.92
N ASP A 246 -7.96 0.82 -55.85
CA ASP A 246 -9.07 -0.11 -55.61
C ASP A 246 -8.48 -1.45 -55.16
N ASN A 247 -8.80 -1.89 -53.94
CA ASN A 247 -8.57 -3.27 -53.51
C ASN A 247 -9.69 -3.66 -52.57
N SER A 248 -10.63 -4.41 -53.12
CA SER A 248 -11.56 -5.27 -52.40
C SER A 248 -10.76 -6.29 -51.59
N GLY A 249 -10.37 -5.90 -50.38
CA GLY A 249 -9.84 -6.77 -49.35
C GLY A 249 -10.50 -6.32 -48.06
N THR A 250 -11.23 -7.23 -47.42
CA THR A 250 -11.79 -7.08 -46.08
C THR A 250 -10.92 -6.19 -45.20
N THR A 251 -11.42 -5.01 -44.84
CA THR A 251 -10.86 -4.18 -43.77
C THR A 251 -11.04 -4.98 -42.47
N GLY A 252 -10.06 -5.81 -42.14
CA GLY A 252 -9.88 -6.20 -40.76
C GLY A 252 -9.70 -4.91 -39.97
N GLU A 253 -10.56 -4.67 -38.99
CA GLU A 253 -10.30 -3.66 -37.97
C GLU A 253 -8.84 -3.84 -37.54
N ALA A 254 -8.03 -2.78 -37.66
CA ALA A 254 -6.71 -2.79 -37.06
C ALA A 254 -6.91 -3.14 -35.59
N ASP A 255 -6.31 -4.24 -35.13
CA ASP A 255 -6.36 -4.64 -33.73
C ASP A 255 -5.70 -3.53 -32.92
N THR A 256 -6.53 -2.68 -32.32
CA THR A 256 -6.14 -1.48 -31.56
C THR A 256 -5.95 -1.79 -30.08
N SER A 257 -6.07 -3.07 -29.70
CA SER A 257 -5.97 -3.53 -28.33
C SER A 257 -4.52 -3.43 -27.85
N PRO A 258 -4.21 -2.65 -26.79
CA PRO A 258 -2.85 -2.55 -26.30
C PRO A 258 -2.38 -3.86 -25.67
N THR A 259 -1.10 -4.20 -25.85
CA THR A 259 -0.46 -5.15 -24.93
C THR A 259 -0.29 -4.45 -23.59
N ARG A 260 -0.81 -5.05 -22.53
CA ARG A 260 -0.80 -4.46 -21.19
C ARG A 260 0.10 -5.26 -20.26
N LEU A 261 0.94 -4.56 -19.52
CA LEU A 261 1.74 -5.16 -18.46
C LEU A 261 1.21 -4.68 -17.11
N VAL A 262 0.73 -5.62 -16.31
CA VAL A 262 0.46 -5.41 -14.88
C VAL A 262 1.74 -5.77 -14.17
N VAL A 263 2.51 -4.78 -13.72
CA VAL A 263 3.84 -4.99 -13.14
C VAL A 263 3.73 -4.96 -11.63
N LEU A 264 4.09 -6.07 -10.98
CA LEU A 264 4.02 -6.27 -9.55
C LEU A 264 5.44 -6.42 -8.98
N ARG A 265 5.77 -5.63 -7.96
CA ARG A 265 6.97 -5.88 -7.16
C ARG A 265 6.77 -7.10 -6.26
N HIS A 266 7.79 -7.91 -6.06
CA HIS A 266 7.72 -9.01 -5.08
C HIS A 266 7.32 -8.54 -3.67
N GLY A 267 6.81 -9.49 -2.88
CA GLY A 267 6.49 -9.26 -1.46
C GLY A 267 7.74 -9.10 -0.58
N GLU A 268 7.54 -8.68 0.66
CA GLU A 268 8.59 -8.48 1.65
C GLU A 268 9.51 -9.70 1.87
N THR A 269 10.78 -9.40 2.10
CA THR A 269 11.87 -10.32 2.48
C THR A 269 12.64 -9.74 3.68
N GLU A 270 13.39 -10.58 4.40
CA GLU A 270 14.23 -10.10 5.52
C GLU A 270 15.21 -8.99 5.09
N MET A 271 15.78 -9.11 3.89
CA MET A 271 16.70 -8.11 3.35
C MET A 271 16.01 -6.78 3.00
N SER A 272 14.73 -6.83 2.61
CA SER A 272 13.97 -5.60 2.37
C SER A 272 13.66 -4.86 3.67
N ILE A 273 13.41 -5.57 4.78
CA ILE A 273 13.26 -4.99 6.12
C ILE A 273 14.58 -4.36 6.57
N ALA A 274 15.68 -5.09 6.41
CA ALA A 274 17.03 -4.64 6.74
C ALA A 274 17.57 -3.54 5.80
N ARG A 275 16.85 -3.20 4.72
CA ARG A 275 17.26 -2.24 3.69
C ARG A 275 18.64 -2.58 3.10
N CYS A 276 18.87 -3.86 2.86
CA CYS A 276 20.07 -4.35 2.17
C CYS A 276 19.90 -4.23 0.65
N TYR A 277 21.01 -4.07 -0.05
CA TYR A 277 21.09 -4.39 -1.46
C TYR A 277 20.81 -5.89 -1.65
N SER A 278 19.83 -6.22 -2.49
CA SER A 278 19.38 -7.59 -2.73
C SER A 278 19.35 -7.87 -4.22
N GLY A 279 20.47 -8.35 -4.72
CA GLY A 279 20.67 -8.76 -6.11
C GLY A 279 20.28 -10.23 -6.32
N GLY A 280 20.98 -10.87 -7.25
CA GLY A 280 20.78 -12.28 -7.58
C GLY A 280 21.57 -13.26 -6.69
N SER A 281 22.61 -12.82 -5.99
CA SER A 281 23.48 -13.73 -5.21
C SER A 281 22.97 -14.01 -3.80
N SER A 282 22.24 -13.06 -3.19
CA SER A 282 21.65 -13.22 -1.86
C SER A 282 20.29 -13.94 -1.85
N ASP A 283 19.55 -13.85 -2.96
CA ASP A 283 18.21 -14.40 -3.24
C ASP A 283 17.35 -14.86 -2.03
N PRO A 284 16.89 -13.92 -1.18
CA PRO A 284 16.16 -14.26 0.04
C PRO A 284 14.73 -14.75 -0.25
N GLU A 285 14.21 -15.60 0.64
CA GLU A 285 12.81 -16.00 0.63
C GLU A 285 11.87 -14.87 1.10
N LEU A 286 10.57 -15.02 0.78
CA LEU A 286 9.53 -14.15 1.31
C LEU A 286 9.33 -14.38 2.82
N THR A 287 9.14 -13.28 3.57
CA THR A 287 8.61 -13.35 4.94
C THR A 287 7.14 -13.77 4.91
N GLU A 288 6.54 -14.06 6.07
CA GLU A 288 5.08 -14.32 6.11
C GLU A 288 4.27 -13.09 5.69
N THR A 289 4.75 -11.88 6.00
CA THR A 289 4.18 -10.64 5.47
C THR A 289 4.30 -10.57 3.95
N GLY A 290 5.44 -10.95 3.37
CA GLY A 290 5.61 -11.03 1.92
C GLY A 290 4.66 -12.03 1.26
N ARG A 291 4.44 -13.19 1.88
CA ARG A 291 3.44 -14.18 1.41
C ARG A 291 2.02 -13.65 1.52
N ARG A 292 1.67 -12.96 2.62
CA ARG A 292 0.36 -12.30 2.79
C ARG A 292 0.14 -11.25 1.70
N GLN A 293 1.12 -10.40 1.44
CA GLN A 293 1.09 -9.40 0.37
C GLN A 293 0.82 -10.02 -1.01
N ALA A 294 1.50 -11.12 -1.34
CA ALA A 294 1.26 -11.85 -2.59
C ALA A 294 -0.17 -12.43 -2.68
N ARG A 295 -0.70 -12.98 -1.57
CA ARG A 295 -2.09 -13.47 -1.51
C ARG A 295 -3.11 -12.33 -1.66
N CYS A 296 -2.85 -11.18 -1.06
CA CYS A 296 -3.66 -9.96 -1.23
C CYS A 296 -3.69 -9.51 -2.69
N ALA A 297 -2.53 -9.47 -3.37
CA ALA A 297 -2.46 -9.17 -4.80
C ALA A 297 -3.24 -10.18 -5.64
N ALA A 298 -3.17 -11.47 -5.31
CA ALA A 298 -3.95 -12.52 -5.97
C ALA A 298 -5.46 -12.31 -5.81
N GLY A 299 -5.93 -12.03 -4.58
CA GLY A 299 -7.34 -11.77 -4.29
C GLY A 299 -7.86 -10.51 -4.99
N TRP A 300 -7.04 -9.46 -5.06
CA TRP A 300 -7.37 -8.25 -5.80
C TRP A 300 -7.52 -8.53 -7.30
N LEU A 301 -6.55 -9.18 -7.93
CA LEU A 301 -6.62 -9.57 -9.35
C LEU A 301 -7.86 -10.44 -9.63
N LEU A 302 -8.17 -11.39 -8.75
CA LEU A 302 -9.36 -12.22 -8.87
C LEU A 302 -10.65 -11.40 -8.75
N SER A 303 -10.71 -10.42 -7.86
CA SER A 303 -11.91 -9.57 -7.69
C SER A 303 -12.18 -8.66 -8.89
N LEU A 304 -11.16 -8.38 -9.70
CA LEU A 304 -11.26 -7.62 -10.94
C LEU A 304 -11.60 -8.50 -12.15
N ALA A 305 -11.53 -9.82 -12.03
CA ALA A 305 -11.71 -10.74 -13.15
C ALA A 305 -13.05 -10.51 -13.88
N GLY A 306 -13.00 -10.29 -15.19
CA GLY A 306 -14.17 -10.02 -16.04
C GLY A 306 -14.73 -8.59 -15.96
N SER A 307 -14.05 -7.68 -15.25
CA SER A 307 -14.39 -6.25 -15.25
C SER A 307 -13.66 -5.47 -16.34
N ASP A 308 -14.11 -4.25 -16.62
CA ASP A 308 -13.45 -3.30 -17.54
C ASP A 308 -12.13 -2.72 -16.97
N HIS A 309 -11.71 -3.14 -15.78
CA HIS A 309 -10.45 -2.70 -15.18
C HIS A 309 -9.27 -3.15 -16.06
N PRO A 310 -8.19 -2.36 -16.19
CA PRO A 310 -7.02 -2.75 -16.97
C PRO A 310 -6.41 -4.10 -16.57
N ALA A 311 -6.47 -4.46 -15.29
CA ALA A 311 -6.05 -5.77 -14.76
C ALA A 311 -7.19 -6.79 -14.64
N GLY A 312 -8.35 -6.55 -15.26
CA GLY A 312 -9.53 -7.42 -15.18
C GLY A 312 -9.45 -8.71 -15.99
N THR A 313 -8.37 -8.89 -16.75
CA THR A 313 -8.02 -10.17 -17.39
C THR A 313 -6.51 -10.31 -17.31
N ILE A 314 -6.02 -11.50 -16.95
CA ILE A 314 -4.60 -11.84 -16.93
C ILE A 314 -4.43 -13.08 -17.82
N ASP A 315 -3.82 -12.91 -19.00
CA ASP A 315 -3.66 -13.97 -19.99
C ASP A 315 -2.40 -14.80 -19.77
N ALA A 316 -1.40 -14.22 -19.11
CA ALA A 316 -0.12 -14.87 -18.80
C ALA A 316 0.52 -14.26 -17.55
N ILE A 317 1.27 -15.08 -16.82
CA ILE A 317 2.11 -14.63 -15.71
C ILE A 317 3.58 -14.91 -16.05
N VAL A 318 4.39 -13.86 -16.03
CA VAL A 318 5.84 -13.93 -16.18
C VAL A 318 6.53 -13.34 -14.95
N THR A 319 7.70 -13.87 -14.63
CA THR A 319 8.41 -13.47 -13.41
C THR A 319 9.92 -13.51 -13.55
N SER A 320 10.63 -12.69 -12.76
CA SER A 320 12.06 -12.89 -12.52
C SER A 320 12.34 -14.30 -11.98
N PRO A 321 13.47 -14.93 -12.34
CA PRO A 321 13.83 -16.26 -11.82
C PRO A 321 14.14 -16.29 -10.31
N LEU A 322 14.33 -15.13 -9.66
CA LEU A 322 14.68 -15.06 -8.23
C LEU A 322 13.55 -15.57 -7.32
N VAL A 323 13.90 -16.26 -6.24
CA VAL A 323 13.00 -17.00 -5.34
C VAL A 323 11.85 -16.14 -4.82
N ARG A 324 12.12 -14.91 -4.38
CA ARG A 324 11.07 -13.98 -3.89
C ARG A 324 10.02 -13.62 -4.96
N CYS A 325 10.43 -13.49 -6.21
CA CYS A 325 9.55 -13.19 -7.33
C CYS A 325 8.77 -14.43 -7.76
N THR A 326 9.46 -15.56 -7.91
CA THR A 326 8.81 -16.83 -8.29
C THR A 326 7.79 -17.25 -7.24
N ALA A 327 8.10 -17.14 -5.95
CA ALA A 327 7.16 -17.42 -4.86
C ALA A 327 5.92 -16.50 -4.89
N THR A 328 6.13 -15.20 -5.13
CA THR A 328 5.03 -14.22 -5.28
C THR A 328 4.14 -14.60 -6.47
N ALA A 329 4.74 -14.87 -7.63
CA ALA A 329 4.02 -15.22 -8.86
C ALA A 329 3.28 -16.56 -8.74
N GLN A 330 3.86 -17.56 -8.09
CA GLN A 330 3.24 -18.87 -7.88
C GLN A 330 2.04 -18.81 -6.92
N LEU A 331 2.08 -17.94 -5.91
CA LEU A 331 0.91 -17.71 -5.05
C LEU A 331 -0.26 -17.12 -5.86
N ILE A 332 0.03 -16.20 -6.78
CA ILE A 332 -0.99 -15.59 -7.64
C ILE A 332 -1.47 -16.56 -8.72
N GLY A 333 -0.56 -17.25 -9.41
CA GLY A 333 -0.89 -18.18 -10.49
C GLY A 333 -1.78 -19.34 -10.04
N ARG A 334 -1.62 -19.81 -8.79
CA ARG A 334 -2.53 -20.81 -8.20
C ARG A 334 -3.97 -20.31 -8.02
N VAL A 335 -4.16 -19.03 -7.72
CA VAL A 335 -5.50 -18.43 -7.52
C VAL A 335 -6.16 -18.13 -8.86
N LEU A 336 -5.37 -17.66 -9.83
CA LEU A 336 -5.88 -17.30 -11.16
C LEU A 336 -5.91 -18.48 -12.15
N ASP A 337 -5.48 -19.67 -11.73
CA ASP A 337 -5.28 -20.85 -12.59
C ASP A 337 -4.48 -20.54 -13.86
N CYS A 338 -3.40 -19.77 -13.70
CA CYS A 338 -2.57 -19.30 -14.80
C CYS A 338 -1.11 -19.77 -14.62
N PRO A 339 -0.50 -20.40 -15.63
CA PRO A 339 0.87 -20.87 -15.54
C PRO A 339 1.87 -19.72 -15.42
N VAL A 340 2.92 -19.95 -14.62
CA VAL A 340 3.99 -18.97 -14.37
C VAL A 340 5.22 -19.33 -15.18
N THR A 341 5.75 -18.39 -15.95
CA THR A 341 6.97 -18.56 -16.75
C THR A 341 8.08 -17.62 -16.25
N THR A 342 9.30 -18.11 -16.13
CA THR A 342 10.46 -17.29 -15.74
C THR A 342 11.09 -16.58 -16.93
N VAL A 343 11.53 -15.34 -16.75
CA VAL A 343 12.23 -14.53 -17.76
C VAL A 343 13.46 -13.89 -17.12
N ASP A 344 14.65 -14.32 -17.52
CA ASP A 344 15.93 -13.90 -16.92
C ASP A 344 16.15 -12.40 -17.00
N GLY A 345 15.71 -11.77 -18.08
CA GLY A 345 15.82 -10.33 -18.28
C GLY A 345 15.04 -9.48 -17.26
N LEU A 346 14.15 -10.08 -16.46
CA LEU A 346 13.42 -9.42 -15.36
C LEU A 346 14.14 -9.48 -14.01
N THR A 347 15.35 -10.04 -13.93
CA THR A 347 16.17 -10.07 -12.71
C THR A 347 16.51 -8.67 -12.21
N GLU A 348 16.57 -8.49 -10.88
CA GLU A 348 17.00 -7.24 -10.23
C GLU A 348 18.40 -6.83 -10.70
N LEU A 349 18.76 -5.57 -10.42
CA LEU A 349 20.12 -5.10 -10.61
C LEU A 349 21.11 -6.04 -9.93
N ASP A 350 22.13 -6.48 -10.66
CA ASP A 350 23.27 -7.15 -10.07
C ASP A 350 24.10 -6.15 -9.27
N PHE A 351 24.05 -6.28 -7.94
CA PHE A 351 24.76 -5.42 -7.00
C PHE A 351 26.20 -5.88 -6.72
N GLY A 352 26.65 -6.99 -7.31
CA GLY A 352 28.00 -7.52 -7.16
C GLY A 352 28.43 -7.60 -5.69
N ASP A 353 29.56 -7.00 -5.36
CA ASP A 353 30.14 -7.03 -4.01
C ASP A 353 29.28 -6.32 -2.94
N TRP A 354 28.24 -5.57 -3.33
CA TRP A 354 27.31 -4.94 -2.37
C TRP A 354 26.11 -5.81 -2.01
N ASP A 355 25.88 -6.91 -2.73
CA ASP A 355 24.76 -7.80 -2.43
C ASP A 355 24.85 -8.35 -0.99
N GLY A 356 23.74 -8.35 -0.26
CA GLY A 356 23.73 -8.69 1.17
C GLY A 356 24.07 -7.55 2.13
N HIS A 357 24.65 -6.45 1.64
CA HIS A 357 25.07 -5.33 2.49
C HIS A 357 24.00 -4.26 2.63
N THR A 358 23.93 -3.64 3.80
CA THR A 358 23.18 -2.40 4.00
C THR A 358 23.86 -1.25 3.26
N PHE A 359 23.08 -0.20 2.96
CA PHE A 359 23.61 1.02 2.35
C PHE A 359 24.81 1.62 3.10
N ALA A 360 24.76 1.61 4.44
CA ALA A 360 25.87 2.11 5.27
C ALA A 360 27.12 1.23 5.16
N GLN A 361 26.96 -0.09 5.05
CA GLN A 361 28.07 -1.02 4.83
C GLN A 361 28.70 -0.81 3.45
N ALA A 362 27.90 -0.79 2.38
CA ALA A 362 28.37 -0.54 1.02
C ALA A 362 29.08 0.83 0.91
N HIS A 363 28.53 1.87 1.54
CA HIS A 363 29.14 3.19 1.59
C HIS A 363 30.51 3.16 2.28
N ARG A 364 30.68 2.42 3.38
CA ARG A 364 31.96 2.30 4.09
C ARG A 364 33.03 1.58 3.27
N MET A 365 32.66 0.62 2.42
CA MET A 365 33.60 -0.11 1.57
C MET A 365 34.27 0.83 0.56
N ASN A 366 33.49 1.70 -0.10
CA ASN A 366 34.03 2.72 -0.99
C ASN A 366 33.08 3.94 -1.10
N PRO A 367 33.25 4.98 -0.27
CA PRO A 367 32.33 6.12 -0.22
C PRO A 367 32.19 6.88 -1.54
N GLN A 368 33.29 7.00 -2.28
CA GLN A 368 33.34 7.77 -3.52
C GLN A 368 32.60 7.05 -4.65
N LEU A 369 32.87 5.74 -4.81
CA LEU A 369 32.19 4.93 -5.81
C LEU A 369 30.70 4.80 -5.50
N HIS A 370 30.35 4.55 -4.23
CA HIS A 370 28.96 4.46 -3.80
C HIS A 370 28.18 5.74 -4.08
N ARG A 371 28.74 6.92 -3.76
CA ARG A 371 28.10 8.20 -4.08
C ARG A 371 27.93 8.42 -5.58
N LYS A 372 28.93 8.06 -6.39
CA LYS A 372 28.83 8.17 -7.86
C LYS A 372 27.72 7.28 -8.40
N PHE A 373 27.67 6.01 -7.98
CA PHE A 373 26.64 5.06 -8.39
C PHE A 373 25.21 5.57 -8.16
N LEU A 374 24.97 6.27 -7.04
CA LEU A 374 23.64 6.81 -6.72
C LEU A 374 23.24 8.00 -7.59
N THR A 375 24.22 8.69 -8.20
CA THR A 375 23.99 9.92 -8.98
C THR A 375 24.18 9.74 -10.48
N ASP A 376 24.87 8.68 -10.90
CA ASP A 376 25.26 8.41 -12.28
C ASP A 376 24.91 6.95 -12.63
N THR A 377 23.90 6.80 -13.50
CA THR A 377 23.34 5.50 -13.90
C THR A 377 24.28 4.65 -14.74
N SER A 378 25.37 5.24 -15.25
CA SER A 378 26.38 4.53 -16.05
C SER A 378 27.42 3.82 -15.19
N VAL A 379 27.55 4.19 -13.92
CA VAL A 379 28.51 3.63 -12.97
C VAL A 379 28.03 2.26 -12.50
N CYS A 380 28.93 1.27 -12.51
CA CYS A 380 28.68 -0.06 -11.98
C CYS A 380 29.04 -0.11 -10.49
N CYS A 381 28.31 -0.94 -9.74
CA CYS A 381 28.83 -1.46 -8.49
C CYS A 381 30.00 -2.43 -8.76
N PRO A 382 30.91 -2.67 -7.80
CA PRO A 382 32.02 -3.60 -8.01
C PRO A 382 31.51 -5.01 -8.36
N ASN A 383 32.01 -5.58 -9.46
CA ASN A 383 31.63 -6.91 -9.99
C ASN A 383 30.13 -7.10 -10.29
N GLY A 384 29.34 -6.02 -10.37
CA GLY A 384 27.93 -6.09 -10.77
C GLY A 384 27.67 -5.26 -12.03
N GLU A 385 26.43 -4.78 -12.18
CA GLU A 385 25.99 -4.03 -13.36
C GLU A 385 25.64 -2.57 -13.03
N SER A 386 25.59 -1.73 -14.06
CA SER A 386 25.06 -0.36 -13.96
C SER A 386 23.56 -0.32 -14.24
N VAL A 387 22.90 0.74 -13.77
CA VAL A 387 21.48 0.97 -14.03
C VAL A 387 21.19 1.05 -15.53
N ASP A 388 22.10 1.60 -16.33
CA ASP A 388 21.94 1.64 -17.79
C ASP A 388 22.12 0.27 -18.48
N GLN A 389 22.94 -0.62 -17.92
CA GLN A 389 23.04 -2.01 -18.39
C GLN A 389 21.74 -2.77 -18.10
N ALA A 390 21.25 -2.70 -16.87
CA ALA A 390 19.97 -3.30 -16.50
C ALA A 390 18.81 -2.74 -17.34
N HIS A 391 18.78 -1.42 -17.59
CA HIS A 391 17.76 -0.80 -18.42
C HIS A 391 17.71 -1.39 -19.83
N ARG A 392 18.87 -1.61 -20.47
CA ARG A 392 18.94 -2.25 -21.79
C ARG A 392 18.43 -3.69 -21.75
N ARG A 393 18.92 -4.49 -20.80
CA ARG A 393 18.51 -5.89 -20.60
C ARG A 393 17.00 -6.02 -20.37
N VAL A 394 16.44 -5.19 -19.49
CA VAL A 394 15.00 -5.19 -19.19
C VAL A 394 14.21 -4.73 -20.41
N THR A 395 14.68 -3.72 -21.13
CA THR A 395 14.01 -3.25 -22.37
C THR A 395 13.90 -4.34 -23.41
N GLU A 396 14.98 -5.09 -23.65
CA GLU A 396 15.00 -6.23 -24.57
C GLU A 396 14.04 -7.34 -24.13
N ALA A 397 13.99 -7.65 -22.82
CA ALA A 397 13.04 -8.62 -22.28
C ALA A 397 11.58 -8.17 -22.46
N ILE A 398 11.30 -6.87 -22.27
CA ILE A 398 9.97 -6.32 -22.54
C ILE A 398 9.63 -6.42 -24.03
N ASP A 399 10.58 -6.14 -24.95
CA ASP A 399 10.33 -6.29 -26.39
C ASP A 399 9.89 -7.71 -26.75
N GLN A 400 10.59 -8.71 -26.23
CA GLN A 400 10.25 -10.13 -26.43
C GLN A 400 8.86 -10.48 -25.85
N LEU A 401 8.51 -9.92 -24.68
CA LEU A 401 7.18 -10.11 -24.09
C LEU A 401 6.08 -9.45 -24.92
N LEU A 402 6.32 -8.23 -25.43
CA LEU A 402 5.38 -7.51 -26.28
C LEU A 402 5.13 -8.27 -27.59
N ASP A 403 6.16 -8.86 -28.17
CA ASP A 403 6.03 -9.69 -29.38
C ASP A 403 5.30 -11.00 -29.11
N THR A 404 5.57 -11.65 -27.97
CA THR A 404 4.96 -12.94 -27.60
C THR A 404 3.49 -12.80 -27.19
N HIS A 405 3.13 -11.70 -26.54
CA HIS A 405 1.83 -11.48 -25.92
C HIS A 405 1.06 -10.29 -26.53
N ARG A 406 1.17 -10.10 -27.85
CA ARG A 406 0.49 -9.01 -28.57
C ARG A 406 -1.02 -8.96 -28.25
N GLY A 407 -1.49 -7.78 -27.84
CA GLY A 407 -2.89 -7.50 -27.52
C GLY A 407 -3.40 -8.16 -26.24
N ARG A 408 -2.52 -8.78 -25.43
CA ARG A 408 -2.87 -9.48 -24.19
C ARG A 408 -2.45 -8.71 -22.95
N THR A 409 -3.00 -9.09 -21.81
CA THR A 409 -2.60 -8.58 -20.50
C THR A 409 -1.71 -9.58 -19.78
N VAL A 410 -0.49 -9.16 -19.46
CA VAL A 410 0.53 -9.99 -18.82
C VAL A 410 0.82 -9.47 -17.41
N LEU A 411 0.74 -10.34 -16.41
CA LEU A 411 1.26 -10.04 -15.08
C LEU A 411 2.78 -10.26 -15.07
N VAL A 412 3.54 -9.23 -14.73
CA VAL A 412 5.00 -9.22 -14.67
C VAL A 412 5.44 -9.05 -13.23
N VAL A 413 5.94 -10.10 -12.59
CA VAL A 413 6.41 -10.06 -11.19
C VAL A 413 7.92 -9.89 -11.13
N THR A 414 8.41 -8.75 -10.63
CA THR A 414 9.82 -8.36 -10.67
C THR A 414 10.21 -7.44 -9.49
N HIS A 415 11.23 -6.60 -9.64
CA HIS A 415 11.92 -5.84 -8.60
C HIS A 415 11.97 -4.34 -8.90
N VAL A 416 12.65 -3.57 -8.06
CA VAL A 416 12.63 -2.10 -8.13
C VAL A 416 13.27 -1.58 -9.42
N SER A 417 14.48 -2.04 -9.77
CA SER A 417 15.20 -1.49 -10.93
C SER A 417 14.56 -1.88 -12.27
N PRO A 418 14.05 -3.12 -12.46
CA PRO A 418 13.26 -3.46 -13.64
C PRO A 418 11.97 -2.64 -13.76
N ILE A 419 11.20 -2.43 -12.68
CA ILE A 419 9.98 -1.61 -12.74
C ILE A 419 10.32 -0.18 -13.16
N LYS A 420 11.35 0.42 -12.55
CA LYS A 420 11.83 1.76 -12.93
C LYS A 420 12.24 1.83 -14.39
N SER A 421 12.89 0.78 -14.90
CA SER A 421 13.29 0.68 -16.31
C SER A 421 12.07 0.63 -17.25
N ILE A 422 11.04 -0.13 -16.89
CA ILE A 422 9.77 -0.21 -17.64
C ILE A 422 9.10 1.16 -17.66
N VAL A 423 8.99 1.83 -16.50
CA VAL A 423 8.36 3.15 -16.40
C VAL A 423 9.16 4.21 -17.17
N ARG A 424 10.50 4.20 -17.06
CA ARG A 424 11.40 5.07 -17.83
C ARG A 424 11.14 4.94 -19.33
N ARG A 425 11.01 3.71 -19.82
CA ARG A 425 10.72 3.41 -21.22
C ARG A 425 9.37 3.95 -21.65
N VAL A 426 8.31 3.68 -20.89
CA VAL A 426 6.93 4.10 -21.20
C VAL A 426 6.80 5.62 -21.20
N LEU A 427 7.49 6.32 -20.31
CA LEU A 427 7.44 7.78 -20.27
C LEU A 427 8.39 8.46 -21.29
N GLY A 428 9.21 7.68 -22.01
CA GLY A 428 10.27 8.24 -22.86
C GLY A 428 11.27 9.11 -22.08
N ALA A 429 11.48 8.79 -20.81
CA ALA A 429 12.26 9.61 -19.88
C ALA A 429 13.77 9.29 -19.91
N GLY A 430 14.58 10.27 -19.51
CA GLY A 430 16.02 10.08 -19.33
C GLY A 430 16.37 9.27 -18.07
N PRO A 431 17.67 9.02 -17.84
CA PRO A 431 18.14 8.24 -16.69
C PRO A 431 17.73 8.83 -15.32
N GLU A 432 17.48 10.14 -15.25
CA GLU A 432 17.02 10.85 -14.05
C GLU A 432 15.71 10.30 -13.47
N ALA A 433 14.88 9.64 -14.30
CA ALA A 433 13.67 8.98 -13.83
C ALA A 433 13.95 7.90 -12.78
N ASN A 434 15.11 7.24 -12.84
CA ASN A 434 15.47 6.18 -11.91
C ASN A 434 15.51 6.66 -10.44
N THR A 435 15.97 7.88 -10.21
CA THR A 435 16.03 8.49 -8.86
C THR A 435 14.72 9.17 -8.47
N ALA A 436 13.88 9.55 -9.45
CA ALA A 436 12.64 10.27 -9.20
C ALA A 436 11.45 9.37 -8.82
N ILE A 437 11.54 8.07 -9.09
CA ILE A 437 10.45 7.10 -8.86
C ILE A 437 10.68 6.37 -7.53
N HIS A 438 9.69 6.44 -6.65
CA HIS A 438 9.59 5.60 -5.46
C HIS A 438 8.68 4.40 -5.74
N LEU A 439 9.02 3.24 -5.16
CA LEU A 439 8.22 2.01 -5.27
C LEU A 439 8.14 1.33 -3.90
N ASP A 440 6.93 1.09 -3.43
CA ASP A 440 6.64 0.34 -2.22
C ASP A 440 6.73 -1.18 -2.46
N LEU A 441 6.78 -1.97 -1.39
CA LEU A 441 6.78 -3.43 -1.49
C LEU A 441 5.41 -3.93 -1.95
N SER A 442 5.40 -5.01 -2.72
CA SER A 442 4.18 -5.58 -3.30
C SER A 442 3.34 -4.59 -4.11
N SER A 443 3.88 -3.46 -4.55
CA SER A 443 3.11 -2.47 -5.28
C SER A 443 2.85 -2.88 -6.74
N VAL A 444 1.71 -2.44 -7.26
CA VAL A 444 1.25 -2.70 -8.63
C VAL A 444 1.35 -1.43 -9.46
N SER A 445 1.89 -1.57 -10.67
CA SER A 445 1.87 -0.55 -11.71
C SER A 445 1.28 -1.14 -12.98
N ILE A 446 0.63 -0.32 -13.81
CA ILE A 446 0.01 -0.78 -15.06
C ILE A 446 0.49 0.11 -16.20
N VAL A 447 1.06 -0.52 -17.22
CA VAL A 447 1.52 0.13 -18.44
C VAL A 447 0.93 -0.53 -19.67
N GLU A 448 0.76 0.25 -20.73
CA GLU A 448 0.16 -0.17 -21.99
C GLU A 448 1.07 0.21 -23.15
N PHE A 449 1.17 -0.70 -24.13
CA PHE A 449 1.90 -0.54 -25.37
C PHE A 449 0.95 -0.78 -26.53
N TYR A 450 0.73 0.25 -27.33
CA TYR A 450 -0.16 0.17 -28.49
C TYR A 450 0.64 -0.20 -29.75
N ALA A 451 0.01 -0.96 -30.65
CA ALA A 451 0.67 -1.46 -31.86
C ALA A 451 1.10 -0.32 -32.83
N ASP A 452 0.44 0.83 -32.77
CA ASP A 452 0.77 2.04 -33.53
C ASP A 452 1.90 2.88 -32.90
N GLY A 453 2.44 2.46 -31.76
CA GLY A 453 3.64 3.04 -31.14
C GLY A 453 3.45 3.83 -29.83
N PRO A 454 2.30 4.49 -29.55
CA PRO A 454 2.06 5.12 -28.25
C PRO A 454 2.19 4.14 -27.08
N THR A 455 2.62 4.67 -25.95
CA THR A 455 2.64 3.94 -24.68
C THR A 455 1.94 4.77 -23.59
N SER A 456 1.43 4.10 -22.56
CA SER A 456 0.69 4.76 -21.48
C SER A 456 1.04 4.17 -20.13
N LEU A 457 1.27 5.04 -19.13
CA LEU A 457 1.34 4.67 -17.72
C LEU A 457 -0.03 4.92 -17.09
N ARG A 458 -0.77 3.86 -16.78
CA ARG A 458 -2.14 3.93 -16.26
C ARG A 458 -2.20 3.99 -14.74
N LEU A 459 -1.28 3.29 -14.09
CA LEU A 459 -1.20 3.18 -12.64
C LEU A 459 0.27 3.07 -12.26
N LEU A 460 0.68 3.75 -11.19
CA LEU A 460 2.04 3.67 -10.67
C LEU A 460 1.98 3.47 -9.16
N ASN A 461 2.70 2.45 -8.68
CA ASN A 461 2.94 2.23 -7.26
C ASN A 461 1.68 2.13 -6.38
N SER A 462 0.63 1.46 -6.86
CA SER A 462 -0.56 1.22 -6.04
C SER A 462 -0.32 0.09 -5.03
N THR A 463 -0.76 0.30 -3.79
CA THR A 463 -0.79 -0.71 -2.73
C THR A 463 -2.20 -0.91 -2.18
N GLU A 464 -3.23 -0.47 -2.91
CA GLU A 464 -4.63 -0.53 -2.47
C GLU A 464 -5.08 -1.95 -2.11
N HIS A 465 -4.55 -2.97 -2.78
CA HIS A 465 -4.85 -4.38 -2.49
C HIS A 465 -4.33 -4.86 -1.13
N LEU A 466 -3.48 -4.09 -0.46
CA LEU A 466 -2.96 -4.41 0.88
C LEU A 466 -3.84 -3.85 2.01
N HIS A 467 -4.87 -3.08 1.67
CA HIS A 467 -5.84 -2.45 2.56
C HIS A 467 -7.26 -2.92 2.23
#